data_AF-A0A4Q4Q8Z4-F1
#
_entry.id   AF-A0A4Q4Q8Z4-F1
#
_cell.length_a   1.000
_cell.length_b   1.000
_cell.length_c   1.000
_cell.angle_alpha   90.00
_cell.angle_beta   90.00
_cell.angle_gamma   90.00
#
_symmetry.space_group_name_H-M   'P 1'
#
loop_
_entity.id
_entity.type
_entity.pdbx_description
1 polymer ?
#
loop_
_entity_poly.entity_id
_entity_poly.type
_entity_poly.pdbx_seq_one_letter_code
_entity_poly.pdbx_strand_id
1 'polypeptide(L)'
;MADEEVNLYDEVEIEDCFYDETLQIYHHPCPCGDRFEISIYDMRDGEDIARCPSCSLMIRIIFDPSDLPPENDDAPKSVAITA
;
A
#
# COMPACT_ATOMS: atom_id res chain seq x y z
N MET A 1 8.23 22.30 17.87
CA MET A 1 9.04 21.42 17.02
C MET A 1 8.46 20.02 17.16
N ALA A 2 7.26 19.77 16.62
CA ALA A 2 6.55 18.52 16.85
C ALA A 2 5.53 18.33 15.72
N ASP A 3 6.06 18.12 14.54
CA ASP A 3 5.32 17.92 13.31
C ASP A 3 6.23 17.04 12.46
N GLU A 4 6.39 15.80 12.93
CA GLU A 4 6.82 14.67 12.13
C GLU A 4 5.70 14.40 11.13
N GLU A 5 5.57 15.32 10.17
CA GLU A 5 4.65 15.26 9.06
C GLU A 5 5.16 14.14 8.16
N VAL A 6 4.72 12.92 8.48
CA VAL A 6 4.71 11.79 7.53
C VAL A 6 4.24 12.41 6.23
N ASN A 7 5.08 12.39 5.19
CA ASN A 7 4.84 13.07 3.90
C ASN A 7 3.69 12.37 3.15
N LEU A 8 2.51 12.41 3.76
CA LEU A 8 1.25 11.90 3.29
C LEU A 8 0.72 12.91 2.29
N TYR A 9 0.73 12.51 1.04
CA TYR A 9 0.27 13.32 -0.06
C TYR A 9 -1.25 13.42 -0.09
N ASP A 10 -1.93 12.29 0.20
CA ASP A 10 -3.38 12.17 0.18
C ASP A 10 -3.85 10.95 1.00
N GLU A 11 -5.14 10.92 1.31
CA GLU A 11 -5.83 9.81 1.97
C GLU A 11 -6.81 9.18 0.97
N VAL A 12 -6.54 7.94 0.58
CA VAL A 12 -7.26 7.21 -0.46
C VAL A 12 -8.02 6.05 0.17
N GLU A 13 -9.26 5.82 -0.24
CA GLU A 13 -10.06 4.69 0.24
C GLU A 13 -9.59 3.39 -0.44
N ILE A 14 -9.62 2.28 0.30
CA ILE A 14 -9.26 0.95 -0.23
C ILE A 14 -10.10 0.54 -1.44
N GLU A 15 -11.33 1.07 -1.56
CA GLU A 15 -12.23 0.87 -2.70
C GLU A 15 -11.71 1.50 -4.01
N ASP A 16 -10.88 2.54 -3.93
CA ASP A 16 -10.26 3.21 -5.09
C ASP A 16 -8.94 2.53 -5.50
N CYS A 17 -8.46 1.60 -4.68
CA CYS A 17 -7.24 0.86 -4.93
C CYS A 17 -7.50 -0.41 -5.74
N PHE A 18 -6.57 -0.75 -6.62
CA PHE A 18 -6.60 -2.03 -7.31
C PHE A 18 -5.96 -3.11 -6.45
N TYR A 19 -6.77 -4.09 -6.05
CA TYR A 19 -6.30 -5.26 -5.34
C TYR A 19 -5.85 -6.35 -6.30
N ASP A 20 -4.60 -6.79 -6.15
CA ASP A 20 -4.08 -7.97 -6.84
C ASP A 20 -4.14 -9.18 -5.91
N GLU A 21 -5.06 -10.10 -6.16
CA GLU A 21 -5.24 -11.31 -5.35
C GLU A 21 -4.06 -12.28 -5.45
N THR A 22 -3.26 -12.22 -6.53
CA THR A 22 -2.14 -13.14 -6.74
C THR A 22 -0.91 -12.73 -5.96
N LEU A 23 -0.70 -11.42 -5.83
CA LEU A 23 0.41 -10.82 -5.10
C LEU A 23 0.01 -10.35 -3.71
N GLN A 24 -1.30 -10.29 -3.41
CA GLN A 24 -1.86 -9.77 -2.16
C GLN A 24 -1.42 -8.32 -1.89
N ILE A 25 -1.35 -7.50 -2.95
CA ILE A 25 -0.95 -6.09 -2.90
C ILE A 25 -2.08 -5.19 -3.40
N TYR A 26 -2.22 -4.04 -2.76
CA TYR A 26 -3.04 -2.94 -3.25
C TYR A 26 -2.14 -1.95 -3.99
N HIS A 27 -2.60 -1.50 -5.15
CA HIS A 27 -1.90 -0.51 -5.93
C HIS A 27 -2.82 0.62 -6.41
N HIS A 28 -2.30 1.83 -6.43
CA HIS A 28 -3.05 3.04 -6.79
C HIS A 28 -2.28 3.89 -7.80
N PRO A 29 -2.93 4.45 -8.85
CA PRO A 29 -2.25 5.28 -9.84
C PRO A 29 -1.72 6.58 -9.22
N CYS A 30 -0.39 6.74 -9.22
CA CYS A 30 0.24 7.94 -8.67
C CYS A 30 0.25 9.07 -9.73
N PRO A 31 -0.05 10.33 -9.36
CA PRO A 31 -0.08 11.46 -10.29
C PRO A 31 1.29 11.78 -10.94
N CYS A 32 2.38 11.19 -10.44
CA CYS A 32 3.70 11.33 -11.03
C CYS A 32 3.98 10.39 -12.23
N GLY A 33 3.08 9.44 -12.52
CA GLY A 33 3.18 8.52 -13.66
C GLY A 33 3.56 7.08 -13.30
N ASP A 34 3.84 6.80 -12.03
CA ASP A 34 4.04 5.46 -11.46
C ASP A 34 2.81 5.03 -10.64
N ARG A 35 2.96 3.98 -9.81
CA ARG A 35 1.90 3.45 -8.95
C ARG A 35 2.41 3.29 -7.52
N PHE A 36 1.54 3.61 -6.57
CA PHE A 36 1.74 3.24 -5.17
C PHE A 36 1.50 1.75 -5.01
N GLU A 37 2.23 1.12 -4.12
CA GLU A 37 2.05 -0.29 -3.76
C GLU A 37 2.14 -0.46 -2.25
N ILE A 38 1.28 -1.34 -1.72
CA ILE A 38 1.24 -1.73 -0.31
C ILE A 38 0.70 -3.16 -0.19
N SER A 39 1.31 -3.96 0.68
CA SER A 39 0.86 -5.32 0.93
C SER A 39 -0.29 -5.36 1.93
N ILE A 40 -1.27 -6.24 1.71
CA ILE A 40 -2.37 -6.46 2.66
C ILE A 40 -1.85 -6.94 4.04
N TYR A 41 -0.70 -7.61 4.07
CA TYR A 41 -0.07 -8.04 5.32
C TYR A 41 0.28 -6.84 6.21
N ASP A 42 0.80 -5.79 5.60
CA ASP A 42 1.21 -4.56 6.27
C ASP A 42 -0.02 -3.80 6.78
N MET A 43 -1.08 -3.73 5.95
CA MET A 43 -2.40 -3.23 6.38
C MET A 43 -2.96 -4.00 7.58
N ARG A 44 -2.78 -5.32 7.63
CA ARG A 44 -3.23 -6.12 8.78
C ARG A 44 -2.40 -5.90 10.04
N ASP A 45 -1.13 -5.55 9.90
CA ASP A 45 -0.26 -5.15 11.03
C ASP A 45 -0.59 -3.74 11.53
N GLY A 46 -1.42 -2.99 10.78
CA GLY A 46 -1.85 -1.63 11.09
C GLY A 46 -1.06 -0.56 10.34
N GLU A 47 -0.31 -0.93 9.30
CA GLU A 47 0.38 0.01 8.41
C GLU A 47 -0.47 0.30 7.17
N ASP A 48 -0.95 1.55 7.08
CA ASP A 48 -1.79 2.07 6.00
C ASP A 48 -1.00 2.88 4.96
N ILE A 49 0.33 2.80 4.96
CA ILE A 49 1.18 3.73 4.22
C ILE A 49 1.66 3.13 2.88
N ALA A 50 0.98 3.46 1.79
CA ALA A 50 1.43 3.05 0.46
C ALA A 50 2.56 3.96 -0.04
N ARG A 51 3.61 3.35 -0.59
CA ARG A 51 4.82 4.06 -1.01
C ARG A 51 5.00 3.97 -2.52
N CYS A 52 5.39 5.08 -3.15
CA CYS A 52 5.73 5.11 -4.58
C CYS A 52 7.25 5.10 -4.76
N PRO A 53 7.82 4.12 -5.50
CA PRO A 53 9.27 3.99 -5.69
C PRO A 53 9.88 5.13 -6.52
N SER A 54 9.07 5.85 -7.29
CA SER A 54 9.51 6.91 -8.20
C SER A 54 9.52 8.29 -7.54
N CYS A 55 8.58 8.51 -6.62
CA CYS A 55 8.25 9.86 -6.16
C CYS A 55 8.53 10.07 -4.68
N SER A 56 8.91 9.00 -3.95
CA SER A 56 9.12 8.99 -2.49
C SER A 56 7.91 9.52 -1.70
N LEU A 57 6.79 9.73 -2.38
CA LEU A 57 5.53 10.14 -1.81
C LEU A 57 4.93 8.94 -1.09
N MET A 58 4.17 9.25 -0.06
CA MET A 58 3.41 8.28 0.70
C MET A 58 1.95 8.71 0.65
N ILE A 59 1.03 7.77 0.52
CA ILE A 59 -0.41 8.01 0.68
C ILE A 59 -0.92 7.11 1.80
N ARG A 60 -1.96 7.57 2.50
CA ARG A 60 -2.62 6.76 3.51
C ARG A 60 -3.80 6.05 2.87
N ILE A 61 -3.88 4.74 3.06
CA ILE A 61 -5.01 3.94 2.62
C ILE A 61 -5.99 3.81 3.78
N ILE A 62 -7.18 4.35 3.62
CA ILE A 62 -8.27 4.19 4.58
C ILE A 62 -8.97 2.87 4.30
N PHE A 63 -8.86 1.94 5.25
CA PHE A 63 -9.53 0.64 5.20
C PHE A 63 -10.12 0.28 6.56
N ASP A 64 -11.19 -0.51 6.55
CA ASP A 64 -11.73 -1.14 7.74
C ASP A 64 -11.23 -2.59 7.84
N PRO A 65 -10.91 -3.08 9.05
CA PRO A 65 -10.48 -4.47 9.23
C PRO A 65 -11.56 -5.50 8.83
N SER A 66 -12.81 -5.05 8.67
CA SER A 66 -13.92 -5.89 8.18
C SER A 66 -13.98 -6.00 6.65
N ASP A 67 -13.32 -5.09 5.93
CA ASP A 67 -13.30 -5.06 4.46
C ASP A 67 -12.18 -5.92 3.87
N LEU A 68 -11.12 -6.14 4.66
CA LEU A 68 -9.99 -6.96 4.23
C LEU A 68 -10.40 -8.43 4.06
N PRO A 69 -10.15 -9.04 2.88
CA PRO A 69 -10.42 -10.46 2.67
C PRO A 69 -9.60 -11.30 3.66
N PRO A 70 -10.11 -12.46 4.12
CA PRO A 70 -9.38 -13.34 5.05
C PRO A 70 -8.12 -13.93 4.39
N GLU A 71 -7.11 -14.21 5.21
CA GLU A 71 -5.79 -14.73 4.80
C GLU A 71 -5.92 -15.94 3.85
N ASN A 72 -5.48 -15.78 2.61
CA ASN A 72 -4.98 -16.91 1.86
C ASN A 72 -3.46 -16.89 2.09
N ASP A 73 -2.96 -17.92 2.77
CA ASP A 73 -1.57 -18.16 3.21
C ASP A 73 -0.54 -18.27 2.05
N ASP A 74 -0.86 -17.76 0.86
CA ASP A 74 -0.17 -18.03 -0.40
C ASP A 74 0.45 -16.76 -1.01
N ALA A 75 0.99 -15.85 -0.19
CA ALA A 75 1.74 -14.70 -0.71
C ALA A 75 3.15 -15.16 -1.16
N PRO A 76 3.50 -15.14 -2.46
CA PRO A 76 4.85 -15.39 -2.90
C PRO A 76 5.74 -14.21 -2.50
N LYS A 77 6.65 -14.44 -1.54
CA LYS A 77 7.75 -13.54 -1.17
C LYS A 77 8.63 -13.29 -2.41
N SER A 78 8.25 -12.35 -3.24
CA SER A 78 8.86 -12.13 -4.55
C SER A 78 10.05 -11.19 -4.43
N VAL A 79 11.19 -11.80 -4.08
CA VAL A 79 12.54 -11.54 -4.61
C VAL A 79 12.98 -10.07 -4.69
N ALA A 80 13.82 -9.70 -3.72
CA ALA A 80 14.88 -8.74 -3.92
C ALA A 80 15.76 -9.18 -5.10
N ILE A 81 15.65 -8.49 -6.24
CA ILE A 81 16.61 -8.60 -7.34
C ILE A 81 17.92 -7.93 -6.92
N THR A 82 18.90 -8.77 -6.63
CA THR A 82 20.32 -8.41 -6.60
C THR A 82 20.77 -8.02 -8.01
N ALA A 83 21.48 -6.90 -8.12
CA ALA A 83 22.34 -6.57 -9.26
C ALA A 83 23.60 -5.87 -8.73
#